data_AF-A0A4P9WW46-F1
#
_entry.id   AF-A0A4P9WW46-F1
#
_cell.length_a   1.000
_cell.length_b   1.000
_cell.length_c   1.000
_cell.angle_alpha   90.00
_cell.angle_beta   90.00
_cell.angle_gamma   90.00
#
_symmetry.space_group_name_H-M   'P 1'
#
loop_
_entity.id
_entity.type
_entity.pdbx_description
1 polymer ?
#
loop_
_entity_poly.entity_id
_entity_poly.type
_entity_poly.pdbx_seq_one_letter_code
_entity_poly.pdbx_strand_id
1 'polypeptide(L)'
;MASDTHKTAVPLNSKEMAHLEYGLQLALHATTARVTGAQSLANPNTQLQFDNQTQGDLVVTAWVDVATLTAGNTEEDVVKRGFQFGAHAPGRKFVVGDLPSVKDRETHPIQRAIMCKIGVGRSWPVDEEQLGKAVLPEGYKSFYVRKAERRPDPAAVPRAV
;
A
#
# COMPACT_ATOMS: atom_id res chain seq x y z
N MET A 1 -16.93 -22.57 4.69
CA MET A 1 -17.69 -21.46 5.31
C MET A 1 -17.56 -20.27 4.38
N ALA A 2 -18.67 -19.73 3.89
CA ALA A 2 -18.68 -18.62 2.94
C ALA A 2 -18.11 -17.36 3.62
N SER A 3 -17.07 -16.76 3.05
CA SER A 3 -16.52 -15.49 3.54
C SER A 3 -17.45 -14.39 3.04
N ASP A 4 -18.42 -13.98 3.86
CA ASP A 4 -19.33 -12.86 3.57
C ASP A 4 -18.52 -11.56 3.53
N THR A 5 -18.00 -11.25 2.35
CA THR A 5 -17.33 -9.98 2.09
C THR A 5 -18.37 -8.99 1.61
N HIS A 6 -18.66 -8.00 2.44
CA HIS A 6 -19.58 -6.92 2.10
C HIS A 6 -18.84 -5.91 1.21
N LYS A 7 -19.39 -5.68 0.02
CA LYS A 7 -18.94 -4.63 -0.90
C LYS A 7 -20.01 -3.56 -0.96
N THR A 8 -19.67 -2.37 -0.46
CA THR A 8 -20.59 -1.21 -0.49
C THR A 8 -20.03 -0.16 -1.43
N ALA A 9 -20.82 0.25 -2.41
CA ALA A 9 -20.42 1.35 -3.29
C ALA A 9 -20.32 2.65 -2.50
N VAL A 10 -19.21 3.37 -2.65
CA VAL A 10 -19.03 4.68 -2.02
C VAL A 10 -19.69 5.73 -2.92
N PRO A 11 -20.61 6.57 -2.40
CA PRO A 11 -21.24 7.61 -3.20
C PRO A 11 -20.21 8.63 -3.70
N LEU A 12 -20.30 9.03 -4.97
CA LEU A 12 -19.33 9.93 -5.62
C LEU A 12 -19.25 11.31 -4.96
N ASN A 13 -20.36 11.79 -4.39
CA ASN A 13 -20.46 13.09 -3.72
C ASN A 13 -20.17 13.02 -2.20
N SER A 14 -19.75 11.86 -1.70
CA SER A 14 -19.45 11.68 -0.28
C SER A 14 -18.10 12.30 0.10
N LYS A 15 -17.97 12.68 1.38
CA LYS A 15 -16.67 13.08 1.94
C LYS A 15 -15.64 11.94 1.89
N GLU A 16 -16.09 10.69 1.97
CA GLU A 16 -15.22 9.52 1.87
C GLU A 16 -14.55 9.47 0.50
N MET A 17 -15.32 9.63 -0.59
CA MET A 17 -14.79 9.70 -1.94
C MET A 17 -13.79 10.84 -2.12
N ALA A 18 -14.10 12.03 -1.59
CA ALA A 18 -13.19 13.18 -1.67
C ALA A 18 -11.85 12.92 -0.94
N HIS A 19 -11.88 12.25 0.22
CA HIS A 19 -10.66 11.85 0.92
C HIS A 19 -9.86 10.80 0.16
N LEU A 20 -10.53 9.83 -0.47
CA LEU A 20 -9.88 8.82 -1.31
C LEU A 20 -9.18 9.47 -2.50
N GLU A 21 -9.85 10.39 -3.20
CA GLU A 21 -9.27 11.11 -4.33
C GLU A 21 -8.07 11.95 -3.91
N TYR A 22 -8.20 12.72 -2.82
CA TYR A 22 -7.09 13.51 -2.30
C TYR A 22 -5.89 12.62 -1.91
N GLY A 23 -6.14 11.52 -1.20
CA GLY A 23 -5.10 10.56 -0.82
C GLY A 23 -4.41 9.91 -2.03
N LEU A 24 -5.16 9.65 -3.11
CA LEU A 24 -4.61 9.15 -4.36
C LEU A 24 -3.76 10.21 -5.07
N GLN A 25 -4.23 11.46 -5.12
CA GLN A 25 -3.46 12.57 -5.73
C GLN A 25 -2.13 12.78 -5.02
N LEU A 26 -2.12 12.72 -3.68
CA LEU A 26 -0.90 12.74 -2.90
C LEU A 26 0.00 11.55 -3.24
N ALA A 27 -0.52 10.33 -3.24
CA ALA A 27 0.27 9.14 -3.53
C ALA A 27 0.83 9.09 -4.96
N LEU A 28 0.12 9.71 -5.92
CA LEU A 28 0.56 9.80 -7.31
C LEU A 28 1.46 11.00 -7.60
N HIS A 29 1.59 11.94 -6.67
CA HIS A 29 2.11 13.29 -6.88
C HIS A 29 1.45 14.00 -8.08
N ALA A 30 0.14 13.82 -8.25
CA ALA A 30 -0.61 14.32 -9.41
C ALA A 30 -1.99 14.85 -9.00
N THR A 31 -2.26 16.14 -9.21
CA THR A 31 -3.53 16.80 -8.87
C THR A 31 -4.67 16.51 -9.88
N THR A 32 -4.31 15.94 -11.02
CA THR A 32 -5.25 15.60 -12.10
C THR A 32 -5.87 14.21 -11.95
N ALA A 33 -5.39 13.40 -11.00
CA ALA A 33 -5.96 12.08 -10.75
C ALA A 33 -7.40 12.20 -10.22
N ARG A 34 -8.31 11.46 -10.86
CA ARG A 34 -9.74 11.39 -10.54
C ARG A 34 -10.13 9.96 -10.25
N VAL A 35 -10.90 9.73 -9.19
CA VAL A 35 -11.43 8.41 -8.87
C VAL A 35 -12.79 8.27 -9.56
N THR A 36 -12.94 7.29 -10.44
CA THR A 36 -14.19 7.07 -11.20
C THR A 36 -15.25 6.32 -10.40
N GLY A 37 -14.82 5.53 -9.41
CA GLY A 37 -15.68 4.82 -8.48
C GLY A 37 -14.85 4.15 -7.40
N ALA A 38 -15.45 3.97 -6.23
CA ALA A 38 -14.83 3.29 -5.10
C ALA A 38 -15.82 2.32 -4.45
N GLN A 39 -15.28 1.23 -3.92
CA GLN A 39 -16.04 0.23 -3.17
C GLN A 39 -15.36 0.05 -1.82
N SER A 40 -16.14 0.23 -0.76
CA SER A 40 -15.72 -0.12 0.59
C SER A 40 -15.83 -1.63 0.76
N LEU A 41 -14.74 -2.24 1.22
CA LEU A 41 -14.60 -3.69 1.38
C LEU A 41 -14.56 -3.98 2.88
N ALA A 42 -15.59 -4.66 3.38
CA ALA A 42 -15.66 -5.09 4.77
C ALA A 42 -15.75 -6.61 4.84
N ASN A 43 -14.73 -7.23 5.43
CA ASN A 43 -14.72 -8.64 5.77
C ASN A 43 -14.56 -8.76 7.30
N PRO A 44 -15.61 -9.15 8.03
CA PRO A 44 -15.58 -9.23 9.48
C PRO A 44 -14.46 -10.14 10.02
N ASN A 45 -14.18 -11.25 9.32
CA ASN A 45 -13.15 -12.20 9.76
C ASN A 45 -11.75 -11.59 9.64
N THR A 46 -11.46 -10.96 8.49
CA THR A 46 -10.18 -10.29 8.26
C THR A 46 -10.00 -9.10 9.19
N GLN A 47 -11.08 -8.35 9.44
CA GLN A 47 -11.05 -7.20 10.34
C GLN A 47 -10.77 -7.62 11.78
N LEU A 48 -11.45 -8.64 12.30
CA LEU A 48 -11.19 -9.16 13.65
C LEU A 48 -9.76 -9.71 13.80
N GLN A 49 -9.25 -10.43 12.80
CA GLN A 49 -7.86 -10.91 12.81
C GLN A 49 -6.87 -9.74 12.82
N PHE A 50 -7.12 -8.72 11.99
CA PHE A 50 -6.29 -7.52 11.94
C PHE A 50 -6.30 -6.78 13.27
N ASP A 51 -7.47 -6.51 13.84
CA ASP A 51 -7.61 -5.77 15.09
C ASP A 51 -6.93 -6.51 16.26
N ASN A 52 -7.09 -7.84 16.34
CA ASN A 52 -6.45 -8.65 17.37
C ASN A 52 -4.91 -8.68 17.24
N GLN A 53 -4.37 -8.70 16.02
CA GLN A 53 -2.92 -8.78 15.79
C GLN A 53 -2.22 -7.42 15.91
N THR A 54 -2.95 -6.33 15.64
CA THR A 54 -2.41 -4.97 15.57
C THR A 54 -2.80 -4.11 16.77
N GLN A 55 -3.39 -4.71 17.81
CA GLN A 55 -3.78 -4.01 19.02
C GLN A 55 -2.58 -3.33 19.68
N GLY A 56 -2.60 -1.99 19.70
CA GLY A 56 -1.52 -1.16 20.26
C GLY A 56 -0.31 -0.95 19.33
N ASP A 57 -0.37 -1.45 18.09
CA ASP A 57 0.65 -1.19 17.07
C ASP A 57 0.35 0.08 16.27
N LEU A 58 1.40 0.65 15.66
CA LEU A 58 1.24 1.66 14.62
C LEU A 58 0.60 1.02 13.38
N VAL A 59 -0.50 1.61 12.92
CA VAL A 59 -1.17 1.25 11.66
C VAL A 59 -0.99 2.37 10.65
N VAL A 60 -0.56 2.01 9.45
CA VAL A 60 -0.41 2.93 8.31
C VAL A 60 -1.34 2.54 7.19
N THR A 61 -1.69 3.51 6.35
CA THR A 61 -2.47 3.26 5.14
C THR A 61 -1.55 3.29 3.93
N ALA A 62 -1.67 2.28 3.07
CA ALA A 62 -0.90 2.19 1.84
C ALA A 62 -1.83 1.93 0.64
N TRP A 63 -1.39 2.43 -0.51
CA TRP A 63 -2.00 2.13 -1.80
C TRP A 63 -1.25 0.99 -2.46
N VAL A 64 -2.00 0.04 -3.04
CA VAL A 64 -1.46 -1.10 -3.76
C VAL A 64 -2.10 -1.15 -5.14
N ASP A 65 -1.26 -1.06 -6.17
CA ASP A 65 -1.72 -1.24 -7.55
C ASP A 65 -2.06 -2.71 -7.80
N VAL A 66 -3.26 -2.96 -8.33
CA VAL A 66 -3.74 -4.31 -8.67
C VAL A 66 -2.84 -4.98 -9.69
N ALA A 67 -2.20 -4.23 -10.59
CA ALA A 67 -1.25 -4.77 -11.56
C ALA A 67 0.01 -5.39 -10.92
N THR A 68 0.33 -5.02 -9.68
CA THR A 68 1.48 -5.55 -8.92
C THR A 68 1.14 -6.82 -8.10
N LEU A 69 -0.12 -7.26 -8.16
CA LEU A 69 -0.57 -8.48 -7.49
C LEU A 69 -0.10 -9.71 -8.27
N THR A 70 0.40 -10.72 -7.54
CA THR A 70 0.95 -11.96 -8.12
C THR A 70 -0.05 -13.11 -7.99
N ALA A 71 0.15 -14.19 -8.75
CA ALA A 71 -0.65 -15.41 -8.65
C ALA A 71 -0.61 -15.96 -7.20
N GLY A 72 -1.74 -15.87 -6.50
CA GLY A 72 -1.89 -16.20 -5.07
C GLY A 72 -2.41 -15.05 -4.19
N ASN A 73 -2.23 -13.81 -4.64
CA ASN A 73 -2.79 -12.59 -4.06
C ASN A 73 -3.57 -11.81 -5.12
N THR A 74 -4.42 -12.49 -5.90
CA THR A 74 -5.31 -11.79 -6.84
C THR A 74 -6.21 -10.80 -6.09
N GLU A 75 -6.77 -9.81 -6.79
CA GLU A 75 -7.69 -8.86 -6.14
C GLU A 75 -8.80 -9.57 -5.37
N GLU A 76 -9.44 -10.58 -5.98
CA GLU A 76 -10.51 -11.34 -5.33
C GLU A 76 -10.02 -12.09 -4.08
N ASP A 77 -8.81 -12.63 -4.14
CA ASP A 77 -8.21 -13.32 -3.01
C ASP A 77 -7.94 -12.36 -1.85
N VAL A 78 -7.31 -11.21 -2.14
CA VAL A 78 -7.01 -10.19 -1.12
C VAL A 78 -8.29 -9.67 -0.48
N VAL A 79 -9.35 -9.48 -1.27
CA VAL A 79 -10.67 -9.08 -0.76
C VAL A 79 -11.27 -10.17 0.16
N LYS A 80 -11.15 -11.45 -0.21
CA LYS A 80 -11.78 -12.57 0.52
C LYS A 80 -11.03 -13.02 1.78
N ARG A 81 -9.70 -12.97 1.78
CA ARG A 81 -8.84 -13.55 2.83
C ARG A 81 -7.67 -12.66 3.26
N GLY A 82 -7.59 -11.43 2.77
CA GLY A 82 -6.43 -10.56 2.98
C GLY A 82 -5.18 -11.00 2.21
N PHE A 83 -4.08 -10.28 2.44
CA PHE A 83 -2.78 -10.64 1.86
C PHE A 83 -2.24 -11.91 2.50
N GLN A 84 -1.84 -12.87 1.67
CA GLN A 84 -1.25 -14.13 2.10
C GLN A 84 0.23 -14.15 1.73
N PHE A 85 1.07 -14.36 2.74
CA PHE A 85 2.50 -14.59 2.58
C PHE A 85 2.75 -16.03 3.02
N GLY A 86 3.22 -16.88 2.11
CA GLY A 86 3.59 -18.24 2.47
C GLY A 86 4.71 -18.24 3.52
N ALA A 87 4.81 -19.31 4.32
CA ALA A 87 5.81 -19.42 5.40
C ALA A 87 7.27 -19.25 4.93
N HIS A 88 7.54 -19.47 3.63
CA HIS A 88 8.84 -19.26 2.99
C HIS A 88 8.77 -18.29 1.79
N ALA A 89 7.65 -17.59 1.61
CA ALA A 89 7.52 -16.60 0.56
C ALA A 89 8.22 -15.30 0.98
N PRO A 90 8.87 -14.60 0.05
CA PRO A 90 9.39 -13.27 0.34
C PRO A 90 8.23 -12.36 0.77
N GLY A 91 8.45 -11.59 1.85
CA GLY A 91 7.52 -10.56 2.28
C GLY A 91 7.28 -9.52 1.19
N ARG A 92 6.21 -8.73 1.32
CA ARG A 92 5.87 -7.68 0.34
C ARG A 92 6.28 -6.31 0.86
N LYS A 93 6.93 -5.52 0.01
CA LYS A 93 7.18 -4.10 0.24
C LYS A 93 5.89 -3.32 0.02
N PHE A 94 5.44 -2.62 1.05
CA PHE A 94 4.35 -1.66 0.94
C PHE A 94 4.96 -0.26 0.98
N VAL A 95 4.56 0.58 0.03
CA VAL A 95 5.01 1.97 -0.02
C VAL A 95 3.89 2.84 0.55
N VAL A 96 4.25 3.68 1.51
CA VAL A 96 3.32 4.60 2.17
C VAL A 96 3.57 5.99 1.61
N GLY A 97 2.49 6.66 1.17
CA GLY A 97 2.55 8.02 0.65
C GLY A 97 3.08 8.17 -0.78
N ASP A 98 3.55 7.08 -1.40
CA ASP A 98 3.92 7.03 -2.82
C ASP A 98 3.34 5.73 -3.40
N LEU A 99 2.67 5.83 -4.54
CA LEU A 99 2.20 4.66 -5.28
C LEU A 99 3.25 4.38 -6.36
N PRO A 100 4.19 3.43 -6.10
CA PRO A 100 5.36 3.24 -6.92
C PRO A 100 4.91 2.97 -8.34
N SER A 101 5.27 3.91 -9.21
CA SER A 101 4.96 3.88 -10.62
C SER A 101 5.48 2.58 -11.20
N VAL A 102 4.60 1.74 -11.77
CA VAL A 102 5.01 0.90 -12.90
C VAL A 102 5.76 1.84 -13.84
N LYS A 103 6.96 1.45 -14.30
CA LYS A 103 7.97 2.33 -14.89
C LYS A 103 7.55 3.10 -16.16
N ASP A 104 6.27 3.12 -16.49
CA ASP A 104 5.73 3.76 -17.66
C ASP A 104 4.22 4.05 -17.47
N ARG A 105 3.89 5.19 -16.84
CA ARG A 105 2.48 5.62 -16.66
C ARG A 105 1.82 6.03 -17.97
N GLU A 106 2.60 6.30 -19.01
CA GLU A 106 2.08 6.58 -20.36
C GLU A 106 1.54 5.31 -21.03
N THR A 107 2.16 4.15 -20.79
CA THR A 107 1.71 2.87 -21.36
C THR A 107 0.79 2.07 -20.44
N HIS A 108 0.89 2.26 -19.12
CA HIS A 108 0.09 1.52 -18.12
C HIS A 108 -0.52 2.48 -17.09
N PRO A 109 -1.65 3.16 -17.41
CA PRO A 109 -2.36 3.94 -16.42
C PRO A 109 -2.84 3.03 -15.28
N ILE A 110 -2.76 3.51 -14.03
CA ILE A 110 -3.31 2.78 -12.89
C ILE A 110 -4.83 2.77 -13.03
N GLN A 111 -5.36 1.65 -13.49
CA GLN A 111 -6.80 1.48 -13.68
C GLN A 111 -7.52 1.16 -12.37
N ARG A 112 -6.85 0.42 -11.47
CA ARG A 112 -7.42 -0.08 -10.21
C ARG A 112 -6.36 -0.15 -9.13
N ALA A 113 -6.70 0.35 -7.95
CA ALA A 113 -5.84 0.29 -6.77
C ALA A 113 -6.66 -0.12 -5.54
N ILE A 114 -5.99 -0.76 -4.60
CA ILE A 114 -6.53 -1.13 -3.30
C ILE A 114 -5.90 -0.24 -2.25
N MET A 115 -6.72 0.44 -1.46
CA MET A 115 -6.27 1.12 -0.24
C MET A 115 -6.41 0.15 0.93
N CYS A 116 -5.32 -0.14 1.64
CA CYS A 116 -5.34 -1.07 2.76
C CYS A 116 -4.64 -0.51 3.99
N LYS A 117 -5.08 -0.97 5.16
CA LYS A 117 -4.42 -0.73 6.46
C LYS A 117 -3.35 -1.80 6.70
N ILE A 118 -2.22 -1.39 7.26
CA ILE A 118 -1.08 -2.25 7.55
C ILE A 118 -0.62 -1.96 8.98
N GLY A 119 -0.65 -2.96 9.84
CA GLY A 119 -0.04 -2.90 11.17
C GLY A 119 1.47 -3.06 11.06
N VAL A 120 2.21 -1.97 11.16
CA VAL A 120 3.68 -1.96 11.04
C VAL A 120 4.37 -2.13 12.38
N GLY A 121 3.70 -1.81 13.49
CA GLY A 121 4.29 -1.90 14.84
C GLY A 121 5.58 -1.08 14.95
N ARG A 122 6.59 -1.63 15.62
CA ARG A 122 7.95 -1.07 15.62
C ARG A 122 8.69 -1.50 14.37
N SER A 123 9.12 -0.53 13.56
CA SER A 123 9.85 -0.78 12.32
C SER A 123 11.37 -0.72 12.52
N TRP A 124 12.10 -1.73 12.01
CA TRP A 124 13.56 -1.75 12.00
C TRP A 124 14.10 -1.11 10.72
N PRO A 125 14.96 -0.08 10.80
CA PRO A 125 15.39 0.65 9.62
C PRO A 125 16.50 -0.11 8.87
N VAL A 126 16.26 -0.46 7.62
CA VAL A 126 17.17 -1.27 6.78
C VAL A 126 17.38 -0.61 5.41
N ASP A 127 18.55 -0.79 4.82
CA ASP A 127 18.82 -0.36 3.46
C ASP A 127 18.26 -1.37 2.45
N GLU A 128 17.83 -0.90 1.28
CA GLU A 128 17.17 -1.76 0.28
C GLU A 128 18.03 -2.96 -0.16
N GLU A 129 19.35 -2.78 -0.22
CA GLU A 129 20.33 -3.83 -0.56
C GLU A 129 20.40 -4.96 0.48
N GLN A 130 20.03 -4.66 1.73
CA GLN A 130 20.12 -5.59 2.85
C GLN A 130 18.81 -6.34 3.10
N LEU A 131 17.69 -5.90 2.50
CA LEU A 131 16.35 -6.43 2.78
C LEU A 131 16.24 -7.95 2.56
N GLY A 132 16.92 -8.50 1.55
CA GLY A 132 16.89 -9.94 1.25
C GLY A 132 17.68 -10.82 2.22
N LYS A 133 18.50 -10.23 3.09
CA LYS A 133 19.36 -10.92 4.07
C LYS A 133 19.03 -10.54 5.51
N ALA A 134 18.28 -9.46 5.71
CA ALA A 134 17.97 -8.92 7.02
C ALA A 134 17.03 -9.85 7.78
N VAL A 135 17.39 -10.13 9.03
CA VAL A 135 16.51 -10.82 9.99
C VAL A 135 15.90 -9.75 10.88
N LEU A 136 14.60 -9.86 11.13
CA LEU A 136 13.88 -8.90 11.96
C LEU A 136 14.28 -9.09 13.43
N PRO A 137 14.83 -8.05 14.11
CA PRO A 137 15.21 -8.19 15.51
C PRO A 137 13.99 -8.40 16.43
N GLU A 138 14.23 -8.95 17.62
CA GLU A 138 13.19 -9.15 18.62
C GLU A 138 12.50 -7.83 19.00
N GLY A 139 11.18 -7.88 19.13
CA GLY A 139 10.35 -6.70 19.45
C GLY A 139 10.04 -5.78 18.26
N TYR A 140 10.57 -6.06 17.07
CA TYR A 140 10.19 -5.39 15.83
C TYR A 140 9.18 -6.23 15.03
N LYS A 141 8.30 -5.55 14.29
CA LYS A 141 7.22 -6.19 13.51
C LYS A 141 7.32 -5.92 12.00
N SER A 142 8.14 -4.96 11.58
CA SER A 142 8.32 -4.63 10.18
C SER A 142 9.70 -4.02 9.90
N PHE A 143 10.04 -3.89 8.61
CA PHE A 143 11.21 -3.14 8.17
C PHE A 143 10.80 -1.76 7.63
N TYR A 144 11.52 -0.72 8.03
CA TYR A 144 11.48 0.58 7.37
C TYR A 144 12.62 0.63 6.34
N VAL A 145 12.27 0.58 5.06
CA VAL A 145 13.28 0.56 3.99
C VAL A 145 13.73 1.99 3.68
N ARG A 146 14.97 2.31 4.01
CA ARG A 146 15.58 3.60 3.66
C ARG A 146 15.90 3.61 2.17
N LYS A 147 15.42 4.65 1.49
CA LYS A 147 15.84 4.95 0.12
C LYS A 147 17.26 5.49 0.20
N ALA A 148 18.20 4.89 -0.53
CA ALA A 148 19.53 5.48 -0.67
C ALA A 148 19.36 6.93 -1.15
N GLU A 149 20.00 7.89 -0.47
CA GLU A 149 19.90 9.28 -0.89
C GLU A 149 20.30 9.37 -2.36
N ARG A 150 19.38 9.91 -3.18
CA ARG A 150 19.69 10.24 -4.55
C ARG A 150 20.71 11.37 -4.45
N ARG A 151 22.01 11.05 -4.59
CA ARG A 151 23.07 12.07 -4.69
C ARG A 151 22.55 13.14 -5.66
N PRO A 152 22.43 14.41 -5.24
CA PRO A 152 21.92 15.44 -6.12
C PRO A 152 22.79 15.45 -7.37
N ASP A 153 22.15 15.41 -8.53
CA ASP A 153 22.85 15.58 -9.80
C ASP A 153 23.56 16.94 -9.71
N PRO A 154 24.90 17.02 -9.83
CA PRO A 154 25.61 18.30 -9.78
C PRO A 154 25.15 19.28 -10.88
N ALA A 155 24.38 18.82 -11.88
CA ALA A 155 23.77 19.66 -12.90
C ALA A 155 22.43 20.30 -12.51
N ALA A 156 21.78 19.89 -11.41
CA ALA A 156 20.51 20.44 -10.95
C ALA A 156 20.70 21.68 -10.07
N VAL A 157 21.41 22.69 -10.59
CA VAL A 157 21.37 24.03 -10.02
C VAL A 157 20.02 24.64 -10.42
N PRO A 158 19.16 25.08 -9.48
CA PRO A 158 17.96 25.81 -9.85
C PRO A 158 18.39 27.11 -10.53
N ARG A 159 18.01 27.30 -11.80
CA ARG A 159 18.01 28.63 -12.41
C ARG A 159 16.99 29.45 -11.64
N ALA A 160 17.48 30.32 -10.75
CA ALA A 160 16.68 31.35 -10.12
C ALA A 160 16.05 32.22 -11.23
N VAL A 161 14.73 32.42 -11.13
CA VAL A 161 14.00 33.48 -11.82
C VAL A 161 13.82 34.61 -10.82
#